data_AF-C3XJ89-F1
#
_entry.id   AF-C3XJ89-F1
#
_cell.length_a   1.000
_cell.length_b   1.000
_cell.length_c   1.000
_cell.angle_alpha   90.00
_cell.angle_beta   90.00
_cell.angle_gamma   90.00
#
_symmetry.space_group_name_H-M   'P 1'
#
loop_
_entity.id
_entity.type
_entity.pdbx_description
1 polymer ?
#
loop_
_entity_poly.entity_id
_entity_poly.type
_entity_poly.pdbx_seq_one_letter_code
_entity_poly.pdbx_strand_id
1 'polypeptide(L)'
;MKKFVAYLMVAILVFSSAYASVCNTNEKSSILQSWQEDWGNYEWGEDPQVNQYYVVETNGALRDMLRSCDITGLEQIFHRLGKDEIISFQRAEGSYLDIVLQEDINPLVVRFLLDNEIIVFKDLNPIDYKQLTTQKLQEAKTKGDSKAVENYEKIIKLLQEYKAK
;
A
#
# COMPACT_ATOMS: atom_id res chain seq x y z
N MET A 1 -15.97 36.12 53.04
CA MET A 1 -15.48 36.21 51.64
C MET A 1 -14.85 34.89 51.26
N LYS A 2 -15.53 34.04 50.48
CA LYS A 2 -14.95 32.83 49.88
C LYS A 2 -15.00 33.01 48.37
N LYS A 3 -13.83 33.18 47.74
CA LYS A 3 -13.69 33.31 46.29
C LYS A 3 -13.75 31.91 45.68
N PHE A 4 -14.81 31.62 44.91
CA PHE A 4 -14.83 30.46 44.03
C PHE A 4 -14.01 30.81 42.78
N VAL A 5 -12.82 30.20 42.67
CA VAL A 5 -12.03 30.23 41.43
C VAL A 5 -12.56 29.09 40.57
N ALA A 6 -13.40 29.43 39.59
CA ALA A 6 -13.80 28.51 38.54
C ALA A 6 -12.57 28.27 37.64
N TYR A 7 -11.90 27.14 37.81
CA TYR A 7 -10.90 26.67 36.85
C TYR A 7 -11.64 26.23 35.59
N LEU A 8 -11.53 27.05 34.56
CA LEU A 8 -11.96 26.75 33.20
C LEU A 8 -11.13 25.56 32.71
N MET A 9 -11.72 24.35 32.69
CA MET A 9 -11.13 23.23 31.95
C MET A 9 -11.23 23.58 30.47
N VAL A 10 -10.13 24.04 29.88
CA VAL A 10 -9.98 24.09 28.44
C VAL A 10 -9.88 22.65 27.97
N ALA A 11 -11.01 22.09 27.53
CA ALA A 11 -11.01 20.89 26.72
C ALA A 11 -10.35 21.25 25.39
N ILE A 12 -9.04 21.02 25.31
CA ILE A 12 -8.34 20.97 24.03
C ILE A 12 -8.87 19.72 23.34
N LEU A 13 -9.93 19.89 22.56
CA LEU A 13 -10.26 18.98 21.48
C LEU A 13 -9.06 19.00 20.56
N VAL A 14 -8.15 18.05 20.77
CA VAL A 14 -7.19 17.64 19.76
C VAL A 14 -8.05 17.11 18.63
N PHE A 15 -8.39 18.01 17.70
CA PHE A 15 -8.73 17.59 16.35
C PHE A 15 -7.48 16.86 15.86
N SER A 16 -7.47 15.54 16.02
CA SER A 16 -6.71 14.67 15.15
C SER A 16 -7.30 14.89 13.77
N SER A 17 -6.84 15.94 13.09
CA SER A 17 -6.84 15.97 11.64
C SER A 17 -6.13 14.69 11.26
N ALA A 18 -6.91 13.67 10.90
CA ALA A 18 -6.42 12.54 10.15
C ALA A 18 -5.69 13.19 8.97
N TYR A 19 -4.36 13.26 9.05
CA TYR A 19 -3.55 13.53 7.90
C TYR A 19 -3.95 12.42 6.95
N ALA A 20 -4.80 12.74 5.97
CA ALA A 20 -4.79 11.99 4.75
C ALA A 20 -3.32 11.96 4.37
N SER A 21 -2.66 10.80 4.46
CA SER A 21 -1.27 10.69 4.05
C SER A 21 -1.31 11.01 2.56
N VAL A 22 -0.92 12.23 2.24
CA VAL A 22 -0.78 12.68 0.87
C VAL A 22 0.29 11.78 0.29
N CYS A 23 -0.04 11.11 -0.81
CA CYS A 23 0.88 10.20 -1.47
C CYS A 23 2.16 10.93 -1.84
N ASN A 24 3.31 10.29 -1.63
CA ASN A 24 4.56 10.81 -2.16
C ASN A 24 4.57 10.57 -3.68
N THR A 25 4.44 11.65 -4.44
CA THR A 25 4.37 11.65 -5.91
C THR A 25 5.45 12.52 -6.55
N ASN A 26 6.29 13.17 -5.74
CA ASN A 26 7.25 14.17 -6.19
C ASN A 26 8.51 14.29 -5.31
N GLU A 27 8.49 13.79 -4.08
CA GLU A 27 9.65 13.77 -3.20
C GLU A 27 10.45 12.47 -3.33
N LYS A 28 11.69 12.48 -2.85
CA LYS A 28 12.54 11.29 -2.83
C LYS A 28 11.94 10.24 -1.90
N SER A 29 11.95 8.98 -2.34
CA SER A 29 11.55 7.85 -1.54
C SER A 29 12.66 7.45 -0.56
N SER A 30 12.40 7.57 0.74
CA SER A 30 13.33 7.08 1.77
C SER A 30 13.42 5.56 1.81
N ILE A 31 12.30 4.87 1.53
CA ILE A 31 12.25 3.40 1.46
C ILE A 31 13.13 2.91 0.31
N LEU A 32 13.03 3.55 -0.86
CA LEU A 32 13.85 3.23 -2.01
C LEU A 32 15.31 3.51 -1.72
N GLN A 33 15.62 4.65 -1.11
CA GLN A 33 17.00 5.00 -0.78
C GLN A 33 17.63 3.93 0.13
N SER A 34 16.93 3.51 1.19
CA SER A 34 17.42 2.45 2.07
C SER A 34 17.63 1.14 1.31
N TRP A 35 16.65 0.72 0.51
CA TRP A 35 16.80 -0.48 -0.31
C TRP A 35 17.95 -0.37 -1.32
N GLN A 36 18.20 0.82 -1.89
CA GLN A 36 19.32 1.05 -2.81
C GLN A 36 20.68 0.96 -2.13
N GLU A 37 20.79 1.41 -0.88
CA GLU A 37 22.02 1.33 -0.09
C GLU A 37 22.41 -0.14 0.20
N ASP A 38 21.43 -0.98 0.51
CA ASP A 38 21.66 -2.39 0.85
C ASP A 38 21.75 -3.29 -0.40
N TRP A 39 20.87 -3.07 -1.38
CA TRP A 39 20.59 -4.02 -2.46
C TRP A 39 20.75 -3.44 -3.86
N GLY A 40 21.11 -2.16 -3.99
CA GLY A 40 21.08 -1.50 -5.28
C GLY A 40 22.07 -2.09 -6.29
N ASN A 41 23.21 -2.56 -5.84
CA ASN A 41 24.23 -3.16 -6.71
C ASN A 41 24.23 -4.69 -6.62
N TYR A 42 23.14 -5.29 -6.14
CA TYR A 42 23.03 -6.72 -6.04
C TYR A 42 22.99 -7.37 -7.44
N GLU A 43 23.77 -8.43 -7.60
CA GLU A 43 23.82 -9.25 -8.80
C GLU A 43 23.52 -10.70 -8.42
N TRP A 44 22.69 -11.37 -9.23
CA TRP A 44 22.34 -12.77 -9.03
C TRP A 44 23.59 -13.65 -9.06
N GLY A 45 23.83 -14.39 -7.97
CA GLY A 45 24.99 -15.26 -7.81
C GLY A 45 24.63 -16.72 -7.61
N GLU A 46 25.64 -17.54 -7.32
CA GLU A 46 25.47 -18.98 -7.06
C GLU A 46 24.97 -19.28 -5.64
N ASP A 47 24.98 -18.31 -4.72
CA ASP A 47 24.50 -18.50 -3.35
C ASP A 47 22.97 -18.36 -3.27
N PRO A 48 22.23 -19.47 -3.13
CA PRO A 48 20.77 -19.43 -3.13
C PRO A 48 20.21 -18.71 -1.89
N GLN A 49 20.95 -18.65 -0.78
CA GLN A 49 20.48 -18.02 0.44
C GLN A 49 20.48 -16.49 0.30
N VAL A 50 21.55 -15.93 -0.26
CA VAL A 50 21.64 -14.49 -0.54
C VAL A 50 20.59 -14.08 -1.57
N ASN A 51 20.42 -14.90 -2.62
CA ASN A 51 19.40 -14.71 -3.64
C ASN A 51 17.98 -14.67 -3.05
N GLN A 52 17.66 -15.60 -2.16
CA GLN A 52 16.37 -15.59 -1.48
C GLN A 52 16.22 -14.34 -0.59
N TYR A 53 17.28 -13.95 0.12
CA TYR A 53 17.23 -12.80 1.01
C TYR A 53 16.97 -11.49 0.22
N TYR A 54 17.61 -11.33 -0.93
CA TYR A 54 17.33 -10.22 -1.84
C TYR A 54 15.86 -10.16 -2.27
N VAL A 55 15.24 -11.30 -2.60
CA VAL A 55 13.81 -11.37 -2.96
C VAL A 55 12.91 -10.95 -1.80
N VAL A 56 13.21 -11.42 -0.59
CA VAL A 56 12.44 -11.08 0.62
C VAL A 56 12.54 -9.58 0.92
N GLU A 57 13.75 -9.03 0.96
CA GLU A 57 13.99 -7.61 1.28
C GLU A 57 13.41 -6.67 0.20
N THR A 58 13.54 -7.04 -1.08
CA THR A 58 12.96 -6.27 -2.18
C THR A 58 11.43 -6.28 -2.13
N ASN A 59 10.82 -7.44 -1.83
CA ASN A 59 9.37 -7.50 -1.59
C ASN A 59 8.95 -6.68 -0.37
N GLY A 60 9.72 -6.72 0.72
CA GLY A 60 9.49 -5.90 1.91
C GLY A 60 9.43 -4.41 1.56
N ALA A 61 10.44 -3.91 0.87
CA ALA A 61 10.50 -2.52 0.40
C ALA A 61 9.31 -2.16 -0.49
N LEU A 62 8.96 -3.01 -1.47
CA LEU A 62 7.79 -2.81 -2.32
C LEU A 62 6.51 -2.69 -1.50
N ARG A 63 6.26 -3.62 -0.57
CA ARG A 63 5.06 -3.60 0.30
C ARG A 63 4.99 -2.34 1.16
N ASP A 64 6.11 -1.87 1.68
CA ASP A 64 6.16 -0.65 2.48
C ASP A 64 5.88 0.59 1.63
N MET A 65 6.36 0.65 0.38
CA MET A 65 6.00 1.71 -0.57
C MET A 65 4.51 1.68 -0.91
N LEU A 66 3.91 0.49 -1.09
CA LEU A 66 2.46 0.37 -1.33
C LEU A 66 1.65 0.93 -0.15
N ARG A 67 2.03 0.57 1.09
CA ARG A 67 1.33 0.99 2.31
C ARG A 67 1.47 2.48 2.61
N SER A 68 2.65 3.04 2.35
CA SER A 68 2.94 4.46 2.58
C SER A 68 2.45 5.39 1.44
N CYS A 69 1.89 4.82 0.36
CA CYS A 69 1.57 5.52 -0.87
C CYS A 69 2.79 6.28 -1.46
N ASP A 70 3.92 5.60 -1.52
CA ASP A 70 5.16 6.12 -2.08
C ASP A 70 5.25 5.84 -3.59
N ILE A 71 4.43 6.56 -4.36
CA ILE A 71 4.35 6.43 -5.82
C ILE A 71 5.71 6.69 -6.47
N THR A 72 6.44 7.70 -6.00
CA THR A 72 7.78 8.01 -6.51
C THR A 72 8.75 6.82 -6.33
N GLY A 73 8.72 6.17 -5.16
CA GLY A 73 9.50 4.97 -4.89
C GLY A 73 9.12 3.82 -5.80
N LEU A 74 7.81 3.55 -5.94
CA LEU A 74 7.26 2.51 -6.78
C LEU A 74 7.63 2.69 -8.26
N GLU A 75 7.53 3.91 -8.79
CA GLU A 75 7.92 4.22 -10.17
C GLU A 75 9.39 3.91 -10.43
N GLN A 76 10.27 4.34 -9.52
CA GLN A 76 11.71 4.19 -9.69
C GLN A 76 12.18 2.73 -9.53
N ILE A 77 11.66 2.00 -8.54
CA ILE A 77 12.01 0.59 -8.38
C ILE A 77 11.44 -0.25 -9.53
N PHE A 78 10.24 0.09 -10.02
CA PHE A 78 9.66 -0.53 -11.20
C PHE A 78 10.48 -0.26 -12.46
N HIS A 79 10.97 0.96 -12.64
CA HIS A 79 11.88 1.29 -13.74
C HIS A 79 13.19 0.49 -13.66
N ARG A 80 13.69 0.24 -12.45
CA ARG A 80 14.95 -0.47 -12.22
C ARG A 80 14.86 -1.97 -12.47
N LEU A 81 13.88 -2.63 -11.85
CA LEU A 81 13.74 -4.10 -11.86
C LEU A 81 12.93 -4.58 -13.07
N GLY A 82 11.98 -3.75 -13.52
CA GLY A 82 11.03 -4.12 -14.55
C GLY A 82 9.89 -5.00 -14.02
N LYS A 83 8.88 -5.16 -14.87
CA LYS A 83 7.62 -5.85 -14.55
C LYS A 83 7.81 -7.32 -14.22
N ASP A 84 8.58 -8.04 -15.03
CA ASP A 84 8.68 -9.50 -14.92
C ASP A 84 9.36 -9.93 -13.62
N GLU A 85 10.39 -9.20 -13.20
CA GLU A 85 11.08 -9.43 -11.94
C GLU A 85 10.14 -9.17 -10.75
N ILE A 86 9.40 -8.07 -10.75
CA ILE A 86 8.41 -7.76 -9.71
C ILE A 86 7.29 -8.80 -9.64
N ILE A 87 6.79 -9.28 -10.79
CA ILE A 87 5.82 -10.39 -10.81
C ILE A 87 6.45 -11.69 -10.28
N SER A 88 7.71 -11.98 -10.59
CA SER A 88 8.41 -13.15 -10.06
C SER A 88 8.51 -13.10 -8.53
N PHE A 89 8.76 -11.92 -7.97
CA PHE A 89 8.86 -11.68 -6.53
C PHE A 89 7.51 -11.83 -5.83
N GLN A 90 6.41 -11.36 -6.45
CA GLN A 90 5.06 -11.61 -5.94
C GLN A 90 4.71 -13.10 -5.90
N ARG A 91 5.15 -13.89 -6.90
CA ARG A 91 4.90 -15.34 -6.90
C ARG A 91 5.66 -16.06 -5.79
N ALA A 92 6.84 -15.54 -5.42
CA ALA A 92 7.64 -16.09 -4.33
C ALA A 92 7.09 -15.74 -2.94
N GLU A 93 6.74 -14.47 -2.71
CA GLU A 93 6.45 -13.96 -1.36
C GLU A 93 4.96 -13.63 -1.10
N GLY A 94 4.11 -13.71 -2.13
CA GLY A 94 2.67 -13.45 -2.04
C GLY A 94 2.23 -12.19 -2.80
N SER A 95 0.97 -12.21 -3.24
CA SER A 95 0.39 -11.23 -4.16
C SER A 95 0.24 -9.85 -3.53
N TYR A 96 0.58 -8.79 -4.27
CA TYR A 96 0.27 -7.43 -3.84
C TYR A 96 -1.22 -7.13 -3.89
N LEU A 97 -1.99 -7.93 -4.63
CA LEU A 97 -3.44 -7.80 -4.58
C LEU A 97 -3.99 -8.12 -3.19
N ASP A 98 -3.44 -9.11 -2.47
CA ASP A 98 -3.92 -9.44 -1.13
C ASP A 98 -3.80 -8.25 -0.19
N ILE A 99 -2.70 -7.48 -0.31
CA ILE A 99 -2.49 -6.24 0.43
C ILE A 99 -3.55 -5.20 0.05
N VAL A 100 -3.76 -4.98 -1.24
CA VAL A 100 -4.78 -4.05 -1.76
C VAL A 100 -6.19 -4.39 -1.27
N LEU A 101 -6.52 -5.67 -1.15
CA LEU A 101 -7.87 -6.12 -0.76
C LEU A 101 -8.09 -6.12 0.76
N GLN A 102 -7.01 -6.26 1.55
CA GLN A 102 -7.09 -6.47 3.01
C GLN A 102 -6.74 -5.23 3.83
N GLU A 103 -5.96 -4.32 3.27
CA GLU A 103 -5.44 -3.13 3.95
C GLU A 103 -6.08 -1.84 3.39
N ASP A 104 -6.08 -0.78 4.21
CA ASP A 104 -6.53 0.57 3.79
C ASP A 104 -5.49 1.23 2.87
N ILE A 105 -5.33 0.66 1.67
CA ILE A 105 -4.39 1.15 0.66
C ILE A 105 -4.98 2.38 -0.05
N ASN A 106 -4.12 3.34 -0.36
CA ASN A 106 -4.55 4.49 -1.14
C ASN A 106 -4.94 4.06 -2.58
N PRO A 107 -6.11 4.45 -3.10
CA PRO A 107 -6.55 4.10 -4.45
C PRO A 107 -5.57 4.47 -5.57
N LEU A 108 -4.70 5.47 -5.38
CA LEU A 108 -3.65 5.81 -6.34
C LEU A 108 -2.61 4.69 -6.51
N VAL A 109 -2.28 3.98 -5.43
CA VAL A 109 -1.38 2.81 -5.49
C VAL A 109 -2.01 1.70 -6.29
N VAL A 110 -3.31 1.43 -6.05
CA VAL A 110 -4.06 0.42 -6.81
C VAL A 110 -4.07 0.78 -8.28
N ARG A 111 -4.33 2.03 -8.62
CA ARG A 111 -4.27 2.50 -10.00
C ARG A 111 -2.88 2.32 -10.62
N PHE A 112 -1.82 2.68 -9.91
CA PHE A 112 -0.45 2.46 -10.37
C PHE A 112 -0.19 0.98 -10.68
N LEU A 113 -0.59 0.07 -9.77
CA LEU A 113 -0.41 -1.37 -9.95
C LEU A 113 -1.21 -1.93 -11.14
N LEU A 114 -2.42 -1.39 -11.39
CA LEU A 114 -3.25 -1.76 -12.53
C LEU A 114 -2.69 -1.23 -13.85
N ASP A 115 -2.31 0.04 -13.89
CA ASP A 115 -1.79 0.72 -15.08
C ASP A 115 -0.45 0.10 -15.53
N ASN A 116 0.33 -0.45 -14.60
CA ASN A 116 1.59 -1.17 -14.87
C ASN A 116 1.42 -2.70 -14.96
N GLU A 117 0.18 -3.21 -14.94
CA GLU A 117 -0.15 -4.63 -15.04
C GLU A 117 0.59 -5.53 -14.02
N ILE A 118 0.86 -5.00 -12.82
CA ILE A 118 1.55 -5.71 -11.72
C ILE A 118 0.61 -6.66 -11.01
N ILE A 119 -0.66 -6.27 -10.83
CA ILE A 119 -1.69 -7.14 -10.29
C ILE A 119 -2.08 -8.16 -11.37
N VAL A 120 -1.74 -9.42 -11.13
CA VAL A 120 -2.04 -10.52 -12.05
C VAL A 120 -3.42 -11.10 -11.72
N PHE A 121 -4.47 -10.60 -12.41
CA PHE A 121 -5.84 -11.10 -12.20
C PHE A 121 -6.06 -12.55 -12.67
N LYS A 122 -5.16 -13.09 -13.49
CA LYS A 122 -5.30 -14.41 -14.13
C LYS A 122 -5.32 -15.56 -13.13
N ASP A 123 -4.80 -15.35 -11.93
CA ASP A 123 -4.73 -16.36 -10.86
C ASP A 123 -5.87 -16.20 -9.83
N LEU A 124 -6.85 -15.31 -10.09
CA LEU A 124 -7.92 -15.00 -9.14
C LEU A 124 -9.24 -15.67 -9.49
N ASN A 125 -9.86 -16.27 -8.48
CA ASN A 125 -11.28 -16.57 -8.54
C ASN A 125 -12.07 -15.26 -8.35
N PRO A 126 -12.92 -14.84 -9.31
CA PRO A 126 -13.58 -13.53 -9.27
C PRO A 126 -14.53 -13.30 -8.08
N ILE A 127 -14.86 -14.37 -7.35
CA ILE A 127 -15.74 -14.35 -6.19
C ILE A 127 -14.99 -13.88 -4.93
N ASP A 128 -13.72 -14.28 -4.76
CA ASP A 128 -12.96 -14.05 -3.52
C ASP A 128 -12.65 -12.58 -3.28
N TYR A 129 -12.23 -11.83 -4.31
CA TYR A 129 -11.82 -10.43 -4.09
C TYR A 129 -12.99 -9.51 -3.75
N LYS A 130 -14.14 -9.69 -4.41
CA LYS A 130 -15.33 -8.86 -4.14
C LYS A 130 -15.82 -9.09 -2.73
N GLN A 131 -15.84 -10.35 -2.29
CA GLN A 131 -16.26 -10.70 -0.95
C GLN A 131 -15.30 -10.11 0.09
N LEU A 132 -13.99 -10.26 -0.10
CA LEU A 132 -12.98 -9.77 0.82
C LEU A 132 -12.97 -8.24 0.95
N THR A 133 -12.92 -7.50 -0.15
CA THR A 133 -12.94 -6.02 -0.09
C THR A 133 -14.28 -5.49 0.43
N THR A 134 -15.40 -6.16 0.12
CA THR A 134 -16.70 -5.79 0.69
C THR A 134 -16.73 -6.03 2.19
N GLN A 135 -16.15 -7.14 2.67
CA GLN A 135 -16.02 -7.39 4.10
C GLN A 135 -15.20 -6.27 4.77
N LYS A 136 -14.06 -5.89 4.21
CA LYS A 136 -13.23 -4.80 4.73
C LYS A 136 -13.92 -3.44 4.73
N LEU A 137 -14.71 -3.16 3.69
CA LEU A 137 -15.58 -1.99 3.67
C LEU A 137 -16.60 -2.01 4.82
N GLN A 138 -17.25 -3.14 5.11
CA GLN A 138 -18.20 -3.24 6.23
C GLN A 138 -17.52 -3.13 7.59
N GLU A 139 -16.31 -3.70 7.74
CA GLU A 139 -15.49 -3.51 8.94
C GLU A 139 -15.17 -2.02 9.16
N ALA A 140 -14.78 -1.29 8.12
CA ALA A 140 -14.51 0.16 8.18
C ALA A 140 -15.77 0.96 8.53
N LYS A 141 -16.92 0.64 7.92
CA LYS A 141 -18.23 1.28 8.22
C LYS A 141 -18.63 1.06 9.68
N THR A 142 -18.48 -0.15 10.19
CA THR A 142 -18.80 -0.51 11.58
C THR A 142 -17.91 0.23 12.57
N LYS A 143 -16.64 0.46 12.23
CA LYS A 143 -15.68 1.23 13.04
C LYS A 143 -15.85 2.74 12.94
N GLY A 144 -16.64 3.24 11.99
CA GLY A 144 -16.77 4.68 11.71
C GLY A 144 -15.52 5.29 11.07
N ASP A 145 -14.69 4.50 10.41
CA ASP A 145 -13.48 4.97 9.73
C ASP A 145 -13.83 5.51 8.34
N SER A 146 -14.19 6.79 8.26
CA SER A 146 -14.64 7.42 7.02
C SER A 146 -13.58 7.40 5.91
N LYS A 147 -12.29 7.49 6.26
CA LYS A 147 -11.19 7.47 5.29
C LYS A 147 -11.07 6.08 4.66
N ALA A 148 -11.03 5.03 5.49
CA ALA A 148 -10.96 3.67 5.00
C ALA A 148 -12.19 3.30 4.15
N VAL A 149 -13.38 3.77 4.55
CA VAL A 149 -14.61 3.62 3.74
C VAL A 149 -14.45 4.22 2.35
N GLU A 150 -13.98 5.48 2.26
CA GLU A 150 -13.79 6.15 0.98
C GLU A 150 -12.75 5.43 0.10
N ASN A 151 -11.65 4.97 0.70
CA ASN A 151 -10.62 4.23 -0.01
C ASN A 151 -11.16 2.90 -0.56
N TYR A 152 -11.81 2.06 0.26
CA TYR A 152 -12.37 0.80 -0.19
C TYR A 152 -13.44 0.99 -1.28
N GLU A 153 -14.30 2.00 -1.17
CA GLU A 153 -15.31 2.28 -2.21
C GLU A 153 -14.65 2.63 -3.56
N LYS A 154 -13.57 3.43 -3.54
CA LYS A 154 -12.79 3.76 -4.75
C LYS A 154 -12.05 2.54 -5.31
N ILE A 155 -11.44 1.72 -4.45
CA ILE A 155 -10.74 0.48 -4.86
C ILE A 155 -11.71 -0.47 -5.55
N ILE A 156 -12.88 -0.72 -4.94
CA ILE A 156 -13.91 -1.59 -5.53
C ILE A 156 -14.29 -1.10 -6.93
N LYS A 157 -14.47 0.22 -7.09
CA LYS A 157 -14.77 0.81 -8.40
C LYS A 157 -13.64 0.62 -9.41
N LEU A 158 -12.38 0.88 -9.04
CA LEU A 158 -11.22 0.67 -9.91
C LEU A 158 -11.11 -0.78 -10.38
N LEU A 159 -11.28 -1.75 -9.48
CA LEU A 159 -11.22 -3.17 -9.80
C LEU A 159 -12.38 -3.59 -10.73
N GLN A 160 -13.57 -3.02 -10.56
CA GLN A 160 -14.72 -3.26 -11.45
C GLN A 160 -14.48 -2.69 -12.86
N GLU A 161 -13.97 -1.47 -12.97
CA GLU A 161 -13.65 -0.82 -14.24
C GLU A 161 -12.56 -1.58 -14.99
N TYR A 162 -11.51 -2.02 -14.29
CA TYR A 162 -10.43 -2.80 -14.91
C TYR A 162 -10.91 -4.14 -15.44
N LYS A 163 -11.76 -4.87 -14.70
CA LYS A 163 -12.34 -6.15 -15.15
C LYS A 163 -13.21 -6.01 -16.41
N ALA A 164 -13.81 -4.85 -16.64
CA ALA A 164 -14.69 -4.61 -17.77
C ALA A 164 -13.95 -4.26 -19.07
N LYS A 165 -12.64 -3.99 -19.00
CA LYS A 165 -11.76 -3.76 -20.15
C LYS A 165 -11.27 -5.10 -20.73
#